data_AF-A0A1F4XJ02-F1
#
_entry.id   AF-A0A1F4XJ02-F1
#
_cell.length_a   1.000
_cell.length_b   1.000
_cell.length_c   1.000
_cell.angle_alpha   90.00
_cell.angle_beta   90.00
_cell.angle_gamma   90.00
#
_symmetry.space_group_name_H-M   'P 1'
#
loop_
_entity.id
_entity.type
_entity.pdbx_description
1 polymer ?
#
loop_
_entity_poly.entity_id
_entity_poly.type
_entity_poly.pdbx_seq_one_letter_code
_entity_poly.pdbx_strand_id
1 'polypeptide(L)'
;MAIHLGLDKLYHDDKNDRQLYEKGKLREDKLRAKDEARLSEAKELLAKKAVDLDEIWNCHYLCLLFMHSWSKDSEDYKRAHEFAKKAVSLGSNVTKWLYAASLDRWLVSQGKLQKFGTQYNIQNGEIAPYDTQTNDREREEYGVPNLSKLLKR
;
A
#
# COMPACT_ATOMS: atom_id res chain seq x y z
N MET A 1 -19.13 2.26 14.38
CA MET A 1 -18.10 2.42 13.33
C MET A 1 -18.56 1.61 12.14
N ALA A 2 -18.64 2.22 10.96
CA ALA A 2 -19.23 1.60 9.77
C ALA A 2 -18.30 1.76 8.58
N ILE A 3 -18.26 0.72 7.75
CA ILE A 3 -17.50 0.73 6.50
C ILE A 3 -18.14 1.75 5.55
N HIS A 4 -17.32 2.64 4.99
CA HIS A 4 -17.78 3.62 4.02
C HIS A 4 -17.95 2.93 2.66
N LEU A 5 -19.20 2.78 2.20
CA LEU A 5 -19.53 2.05 0.96
C LEU A 5 -18.79 2.58 -0.28
N GLY A 6 -18.55 3.89 -0.36
CA GLY A 6 -17.75 4.46 -1.44
C GLY A 6 -16.30 3.97 -1.43
N LEU A 7 -15.66 3.86 -0.25
CA LEU A 7 -14.28 3.37 -0.16
C LEU A 7 -14.21 1.88 -0.45
N ASP A 8 -15.17 1.12 0.06
CA ASP A 8 -15.30 -0.31 -0.22
C ASP A 8 -15.37 -0.57 -1.73
N LYS A 9 -16.20 0.19 -2.46
CA LYS A 9 -16.29 0.11 -3.91
C LYS A 9 -14.94 0.43 -4.59
N LEU A 10 -14.29 1.54 -4.21
CA LEU A 10 -13.00 1.93 -4.80
C LEU A 10 -11.92 0.87 -4.58
N TYR A 11 -11.89 0.26 -3.40
CA TYR A 11 -10.97 -0.83 -3.09
C TYR A 11 -11.21 -2.05 -3.97
N HIS A 12 -12.46 -2.51 -4.09
CA HIS A 12 -12.78 -3.67 -4.91
C HIS A 12 -12.53 -3.42 -6.40
N ASP A 13 -12.79 -2.21 -6.89
CA ASP A 13 -12.45 -1.80 -8.25
C ASP A 13 -10.95 -1.83 -8.51
N ASP A 14 -10.10 -1.37 -7.57
CA ASP A 14 -8.64 -1.53 -7.67
C ASP A 14 -8.26 -3.00 -7.78
N LYS A 15 -8.74 -3.84 -6.85
CA LYS A 15 -8.42 -5.28 -6.83
C LYS A 15 -8.80 -5.97 -8.15
N ASN A 16 -9.96 -5.65 -8.70
CA ASN A 16 -10.41 -6.20 -9.99
C ASN A 16 -9.51 -5.73 -11.15
N ASP A 17 -9.17 -4.44 -11.20
CA ASP A 17 -8.29 -3.89 -12.24
C ASP A 17 -6.87 -4.49 -12.16
N ARG A 18 -6.33 -4.74 -10.95
CA ARG A 18 -5.04 -5.44 -10.79
C ARG A 18 -5.08 -6.86 -11.34
N GLN A 19 -6.15 -7.62 -11.06
CA GLN A 19 -6.30 -8.96 -11.63
C GLN A 19 -6.37 -8.94 -13.16
N LEU A 20 -6.99 -7.93 -13.75
CA LEU A 20 -7.02 -7.75 -15.20
C LEU A 20 -5.64 -7.39 -15.76
N TYR A 21 -4.91 -6.51 -15.08
CA TYR A 21 -3.53 -6.14 -15.45
C TYR A 21 -2.58 -7.34 -15.41
N GLU A 22 -2.61 -8.13 -14.33
CA GLU A 22 -1.80 -9.36 -14.19
C GLU A 22 -2.08 -10.38 -15.30
N LYS A 23 -3.32 -10.42 -15.81
CA LYS A 23 -3.73 -11.29 -16.94
C LYS A 23 -3.43 -10.67 -18.31
N GLY A 24 -2.75 -9.52 -18.38
CA GLY A 24 -2.48 -8.79 -19.62
C GLY A 24 -3.73 -8.20 -20.29
N LYS A 25 -4.87 -8.13 -19.58
CA LYS A 25 -6.17 -7.65 -20.08
C LYS A 25 -6.41 -6.17 -19.84
N LEU A 26 -5.56 -5.51 -19.05
CA LEU A 26 -5.59 -4.08 -18.80
C LEU A 26 -4.19 -3.52 -19.05
N ARG A 27 -4.09 -2.45 -19.85
CA ARG A 27 -2.81 -1.77 -20.10
C ARG A 27 -2.41 -0.89 -18.92
N GLU A 28 -1.10 -0.71 -18.72
CA GLU A 28 -0.56 0.09 -17.61
C GLU A 28 -1.07 1.53 -17.61
N ASP A 29 -1.09 2.21 -18.76
CA ASP A 29 -1.60 3.59 -18.88
C ASP A 29 -3.06 3.71 -18.44
N LYS A 30 -3.88 2.68 -18.72
CA LYS A 30 -5.27 2.64 -18.28
C LYS A 30 -5.39 2.34 -16.79
N LEU A 31 -4.54 1.47 -16.25
CA LEU A 31 -4.49 1.20 -14.83
C LEU A 31 -4.08 2.46 -14.05
N ARG A 32 -3.06 3.19 -14.52
CA ARG A 32 -2.63 4.48 -13.95
C ARG A 32 -3.75 5.50 -13.89
N ALA A 33 -4.45 5.71 -15.01
CA ALA A 33 -5.58 6.65 -15.04
C ALA A 33 -6.70 6.26 -14.06
N LYS A 34 -6.97 4.95 -13.91
CA LYS A 34 -7.93 4.42 -12.94
C LYS A 34 -7.48 4.63 -11.49
N ASP A 35 -6.19 4.44 -11.21
CA ASP A 35 -5.60 4.68 -9.89
C ASP A 35 -5.69 6.15 -9.47
N GLU A 36 -5.34 7.06 -10.39
CA GLU A 36 -5.42 8.50 -10.16
C GLU A 36 -6.86 8.94 -9.88
N ALA A 37 -7.83 8.42 -10.65
CA ALA A 37 -9.25 8.70 -10.42
C ALA A 37 -9.72 8.21 -9.04
N ARG A 38 -9.40 6.96 -8.66
CA ARG A 38 -9.75 6.42 -7.34
C ARG A 38 -9.11 7.20 -6.19
N LEU A 39 -7.84 7.59 -6.36
CA LEU A 39 -7.13 8.38 -5.35
C LEU A 39 -7.76 9.76 -5.18
N SER A 40 -8.15 10.42 -6.27
CA SER A 40 -8.87 11.69 -6.21
C SER A 40 -10.18 11.56 -5.44
N GLU A 41 -10.98 10.53 -5.75
CA GLU A 41 -12.25 10.29 -5.06
C GLU A 41 -12.04 9.97 -3.57
N ALA A 42 -11.05 9.14 -3.22
CA ALA A 42 -10.71 8.86 -1.83
C ALA A 42 -10.29 10.13 -1.06
N LYS A 43 -9.51 11.03 -1.69
CA LYS A 43 -9.13 12.32 -1.10
C LYS A 43 -10.34 13.23 -0.89
N GLU A 44 -11.31 13.24 -1.79
CA GLU A 44 -12.56 13.99 -1.61
C GLU A 44 -13.41 13.45 -0.44
N LEU A 45 -13.53 12.12 -0.32
CA LEU A 45 -14.25 11.49 0.79
C LEU A 45 -13.64 11.87 2.15
N LEU A 46 -12.31 11.89 2.22
CA LEU A 46 -11.57 12.36 3.40
C LEU A 46 -11.81 13.86 3.66
N ALA A 47 -11.76 14.70 2.64
CA ALA A 47 -11.98 16.15 2.77
C ALA A 47 -13.39 16.48 3.29
N LYS A 48 -14.40 15.69 2.89
CA LYS A 48 -15.79 15.80 3.38
C LYS A 48 -15.96 15.29 4.82
N LYS A 49 -14.92 14.74 5.45
CA LYS A 49 -14.96 14.08 6.78
C LYS A 49 -16.03 12.99 6.87
N ALA A 50 -16.32 12.33 5.75
CA ALA A 50 -17.34 11.29 5.66
C ALA A 50 -16.82 9.89 6.07
N VAL A 51 -15.50 9.75 6.19
CA VAL A 51 -14.84 8.46 6.49
C VAL A 51 -14.53 8.36 7.97
N ASP A 52 -15.04 7.31 8.60
CA ASP A 52 -14.70 6.92 9.97
C ASP A 52 -13.31 6.24 9.97
N LEU A 53 -12.31 6.90 10.57
CA LEU A 53 -10.93 6.42 10.67
C LEU A 53 -10.67 5.56 11.93
N ASP A 54 -11.67 5.36 12.78
CA ASP A 54 -11.62 4.36 13.85
C ASP A 54 -12.16 2.99 13.36
N GLU A 55 -12.64 2.91 12.12
CA GLU A 55 -12.96 1.66 11.43
C GLU A 55 -11.74 1.07 10.69
N ILE A 56 -11.38 -0.16 11.03
CA ILE A 56 -10.21 -0.89 10.49
C ILE A 56 -10.23 -0.93 8.96
N TRP A 57 -11.37 -1.28 8.37
CA TRP A 57 -11.45 -1.50 6.92
C TRP A 57 -11.35 -0.21 6.12
N ASN A 58 -11.90 0.89 6.64
CA ASN A 58 -11.73 2.21 6.01
C ASN A 58 -10.25 2.58 5.92
N CYS A 59 -9.50 2.40 7.01
CA CYS A 59 -8.05 2.61 7.02
C CYS A 59 -7.30 1.64 6.10
N HIS A 60 -7.70 0.36 6.06
CA HIS A 60 -7.11 -0.62 5.14
C HIS A 60 -7.28 -0.19 3.67
N TYR A 61 -8.50 0.19 3.28
CA TYR A 61 -8.82 0.62 1.92
C TYR A 61 -8.05 1.88 1.54
N LEU A 62 -8.04 2.88 2.43
CA LEU A 62 -7.28 4.11 2.23
C LEU A 62 -5.78 3.84 2.06
N CYS A 63 -5.19 2.97 2.88
CA CYS A 63 -3.79 2.59 2.71
C CYS A 63 -3.53 2.06 1.30
N LEU A 64 -4.34 1.11 0.83
CA LEU A 64 -4.12 0.50 -0.48
C LEU A 64 -4.25 1.53 -1.61
N LEU A 65 -5.29 2.36 -1.58
CA LEU A 65 -5.53 3.38 -2.60
C LEU A 65 -4.43 4.44 -2.64
N PHE A 66 -3.99 4.95 -1.48
CA PHE A 66 -2.90 5.93 -1.41
C PHE A 66 -1.55 5.34 -1.80
N MET A 67 -1.29 4.08 -1.45
CA MET A 67 -0.05 3.39 -1.80
C MET A 67 0.10 3.17 -3.32
N HIS A 68 -1.01 3.18 -4.06
CA HIS A 68 -1.05 3.11 -5.52
C HIS A 68 -1.03 4.48 -6.21
N SER A 69 -0.72 5.56 -5.48
CA SER A 69 -0.47 6.86 -6.10
C SER A 69 0.71 6.76 -7.07
N TRP A 70 0.62 7.44 -8.21
CA TRP A 70 1.72 7.61 -9.16
C TRP A 70 2.46 8.94 -8.95
N SER A 71 2.18 9.63 -7.84
CA SER A 71 2.78 10.92 -7.50
C SER A 71 4.27 10.78 -7.25
N LYS A 72 5.02 11.80 -7.69
CA LYS A 72 6.44 11.97 -7.33
C LYS A 72 6.61 12.45 -5.89
N ASP A 73 5.56 13.03 -5.32
CA ASP A 73 5.58 13.57 -3.97
C ASP A 73 5.31 12.43 -2.98
N SER A 74 6.32 12.11 -2.16
CA SER A 74 6.30 11.02 -1.17
C SER A 74 5.18 11.10 -0.11
N GLU A 75 4.35 12.14 -0.12
CA GLU A 75 3.31 12.41 0.86
C GLU A 75 2.15 11.41 0.78
N ASP A 76 1.75 10.96 -0.42
CA ASP A 76 0.68 9.96 -0.54
C ASP A 76 1.12 8.61 0.04
N TYR A 77 2.39 8.21 -0.15
CA TYR A 77 2.94 7.00 0.48
C TYR A 77 3.05 7.12 1.99
N LYS A 78 3.41 8.30 2.49
CA LYS A 78 3.40 8.58 3.94
C LYS A 78 2.00 8.42 4.52
N ARG A 79 0.99 9.02 3.89
CA ARG A 79 -0.42 8.89 4.30
C ARG A 79 -0.90 7.45 4.25
N ALA A 80 -0.53 6.71 3.20
CA ALA A 80 -0.81 5.28 3.12
C ALA A 80 -0.30 4.54 4.36
N HIS A 81 0.94 4.82 4.76
CA HIS A 81 1.54 4.22 5.94
C HIS A 81 0.82 4.62 7.24
N GLU A 82 0.42 5.89 7.38
CA GLU A 82 -0.36 6.35 8.53
C GLU A 82 -1.70 5.62 8.66
N PHE A 83 -2.41 5.38 7.55
CA PHE A 83 -3.65 4.59 7.56
C PHE A 83 -3.40 3.12 7.94
N ALA A 84 -2.37 2.48 7.38
CA ALA A 84 -2.03 1.12 7.78
C ALA A 84 -1.65 1.03 9.27
N LYS A 85 -0.88 1.99 9.77
CA LYS A 85 -0.51 2.10 11.18
C LYS A 85 -1.73 2.23 12.07
N LYS A 86 -2.70 3.07 11.69
CA LYS A 86 -3.98 3.21 12.41
C LYS A 86 -4.74 1.89 12.43
N ALA A 87 -4.94 1.24 11.28
CA ALA A 87 -5.63 -0.05 11.20
C ALA A 87 -4.97 -1.14 12.07
N VAL A 88 -3.64 -1.24 12.05
CA VAL A 88 -2.89 -2.19 12.88
C VAL A 88 -3.04 -1.84 14.37
N SER A 89 -2.99 -0.56 14.75
CA SER A 89 -3.21 -0.11 16.13
C SER A 89 -4.62 -0.43 16.67
N LEU A 90 -5.61 -0.53 15.77
CA LEU A 90 -6.97 -0.96 16.06
C LEU A 90 -7.11 -2.50 16.13
N GLY A 91 -6.04 -3.25 15.89
CA GLY A 91 -6.01 -4.72 15.98
C GLY A 91 -6.07 -5.45 14.63
N SER A 92 -5.91 -4.76 13.50
CA SER A 92 -5.95 -5.41 12.19
C SER A 92 -4.71 -6.26 11.90
N ASN A 93 -4.88 -7.57 11.90
CA ASN A 93 -3.84 -8.49 11.40
C ASN A 93 -3.73 -8.50 9.88
N VAL A 94 -4.85 -8.34 9.16
CA VAL A 94 -4.88 -8.38 7.69
C VAL A 94 -4.21 -7.14 7.04
N THR A 95 -4.06 -6.04 7.79
CA THR A 95 -3.41 -4.82 7.30
C THR A 95 -1.89 -4.81 7.55
N LYS A 96 -1.33 -5.79 8.26
CA LYS A 96 0.10 -5.77 8.62
C LYS A 96 1.05 -5.81 7.41
N TRP A 97 0.70 -6.55 6.36
CA TRP A 97 1.51 -6.53 5.13
C TRP A 97 1.48 -5.14 4.47
N LEU A 98 0.31 -4.48 4.45
CA LEU A 98 0.19 -3.12 3.95
C LEU A 98 0.98 -2.11 4.80
N TYR A 99 1.09 -2.33 6.11
CA TYR A 99 1.95 -1.52 6.98
C TYR A 99 3.41 -1.58 6.53
N ALA A 100 3.94 -2.77 6.30
CA ALA A 100 5.32 -2.95 5.84
C ALA A 100 5.52 -2.40 4.42
N ALA A 101 4.59 -2.73 3.51
CA ALA A 101 4.68 -2.32 2.11
C ALA A 101 4.59 -0.79 1.91
N SER A 102 3.71 -0.13 2.66
CA SER A 102 3.57 1.33 2.59
C SER A 102 4.77 2.06 3.20
N LEU A 103 5.33 1.55 4.31
CA LEU A 103 6.55 2.11 4.90
C LEU A 103 7.72 2.04 3.94
N ASP A 104 7.99 0.85 3.39
CA ASP A 104 9.10 0.64 2.49
C ASP A 104 8.97 1.49 1.22
N ARG A 105 7.76 1.58 0.64
CA ARG A 105 7.51 2.45 -0.52
C ARG A 105 7.76 3.91 -0.19
N TRP A 106 7.34 4.37 0.99
CA TRP A 106 7.63 5.72 1.46
C TRP A 106 9.13 5.96 1.62
N LEU A 107 9.86 5.06 2.28
CA LEU A 107 11.31 5.16 2.46
C LEU A 107 12.06 5.18 1.12
N VAL A 108 11.75 4.25 0.22
CA VAL A 108 12.38 4.16 -1.11
C VAL A 108 12.09 5.40 -1.94
N SER A 109 10.88 5.96 -1.88
CA SER A 109 10.55 7.21 -2.58
C SER A 109 11.41 8.40 -2.14
N GLN A 110 12.01 8.33 -0.97
CA GLN A 110 12.93 9.33 -0.41
C GLN A 110 14.41 8.96 -0.60
N GLY A 111 14.72 7.89 -1.34
CA GLY A 111 16.07 7.36 -1.49
C GLY A 111 16.65 6.70 -0.23
N LYS A 112 15.80 6.36 0.75
CA LYS A 112 16.22 5.68 1.98
C LYS A 112 16.17 4.17 1.83
N LEU A 113 16.90 3.47 2.70
CA LEU A 113 16.81 2.01 2.82
C LEU A 113 15.38 1.63 3.25
N GLN A 114 14.80 0.64 2.58
CA GLN A 114 13.55 0.05 3.03
C GLN A 114 13.77 -0.82 4.26
N LYS A 115 12.76 -0.95 5.11
CA LYS A 115 12.88 -1.69 6.37
C LYS A 115 12.62 -3.18 6.17
N PHE A 116 11.53 -3.55 5.49
CA PHE A 116 11.06 -4.94 5.45
C PHE A 116 11.47 -5.70 4.20
N GLY A 117 11.69 -5.01 3.08
CA GLY A 117 12.13 -5.62 1.83
C GLY A 117 11.00 -5.89 0.83
N THR A 118 9.95 -5.08 0.84
CA THR A 118 8.76 -5.26 -0.01
C THR A 118 8.85 -4.58 -1.39
N GLN A 119 9.81 -3.68 -1.60
CA GLN A 119 10.01 -2.94 -2.84
C GLN A 119 11.16 -3.51 -3.67
N TYR A 120 10.96 -3.51 -4.99
CA TYR A 120 11.89 -4.02 -5.98
C TYR A 120 12.15 -2.96 -7.05
N ASN A 121 13.35 -2.96 -7.62
CA ASN A 121 13.71 -2.09 -8.72
C ASN A 121 13.02 -2.57 -10.00
N ILE A 122 12.26 -1.67 -10.63
CA ILE A 122 11.46 -1.95 -11.82
C ILE A 122 12.34 -2.33 -13.03
N GLN A 123 13.60 -1.88 -13.08
CA GLN A 123 14.50 -2.09 -14.22
C GLN A 123 15.13 -3.48 -14.24
N ASN A 124 15.55 -4.00 -13.08
CA ASN A 124 16.29 -5.25 -12.99
C ASN A 124 15.60 -6.33 -12.14
N GLY A 125 14.48 -6.00 -11.48
CA GLY A 125 13.72 -6.91 -10.64
C GLY A 125 14.38 -7.23 -9.29
N GLU A 126 15.54 -6.64 -8.98
CA GLU A 126 16.23 -6.87 -7.71
C GLU A 126 15.53 -6.13 -6.56
N ILE A 127 15.65 -6.65 -5.35
CA ILE A 127 15.17 -5.95 -4.15
C ILE A 127 15.84 -4.58 -4.03
N ALA A 128 15.08 -3.53 -3.74
CA ALA A 128 15.66 -2.21 -3.51
C ALA A 128 16.52 -2.21 -2.23
N PRO A 129 17.50 -1.28 -2.08
CA PRO A 129 18.37 -1.22 -0.90
C PRO A 129 17.58 -1.28 0.42
N TYR A 130 17.99 -2.16 1.32
CA TYR A 130 17.26 -2.49 2.54
C TYR A 130 18.13 -2.41 3.80
N ASP A 131 17.49 -2.23 4.94
CA ASP A 131 18.11 -2.27 6.25
C ASP A 131 18.43 -3.73 6.65
N THR A 132 19.72 -4.02 6.83
CA THR A 132 20.22 -5.34 7.21
C THR A 132 19.97 -5.68 8.69
N GLN A 133 19.56 -4.69 9.50
CA GLN A 133 19.24 -4.89 10.91
C GLN A 133 17.84 -5.44 11.14
N THR A 134 16.92 -5.29 10.18
CA THR A 134 15.59 -5.92 10.26
C THR A 134 15.76 -7.44 10.22
N ASN A 135 15.28 -8.13 11.25
CA ASN A 135 15.37 -9.58 11.37
C ASN A 135 14.12 -10.28 10.81
N ASP A 136 14.24 -11.59 10.57
CA ASP A 136 13.16 -12.36 9.93
C ASP A 136 11.92 -12.55 10.81
N ARG A 137 12.07 -12.53 12.14
CA ARG A 137 10.92 -12.57 13.05
C ARG A 137 10.08 -11.29 12.94
N GLU A 138 10.73 -10.14 12.80
CA GLU A 138 10.05 -8.87 12.57
C GLU A 138 9.35 -8.87 11.21
N ARG A 139 9.99 -9.38 10.14
CA ARG A 139 9.33 -9.52 8.83
C ARG A 139 8.08 -10.39 8.91
N GLU A 140 8.19 -11.55 9.55
CA GLU A 140 7.08 -12.49 9.72
C GLU A 140 5.93 -11.88 10.52
N GLU A 141 6.22 -11.10 11.57
CA GLU A 141 5.19 -10.40 12.35
C GLU A 141 4.31 -9.51 11.46
N TYR A 142 4.89 -8.91 10.43
CA TYR A 142 4.19 -8.07 9.45
C TYR A 142 3.74 -8.82 8.18
N GLY A 143 3.83 -10.15 8.15
CA GLY A 143 3.43 -10.97 7.01
C GLY A 143 4.37 -10.86 5.80
N VAL A 144 5.61 -10.37 6.01
CA VAL A 144 6.65 -10.29 4.99
C VAL A 144 7.50 -11.58 5.03
N PRO A 145 7.81 -12.21 3.88
CA PRO A 145 8.72 -13.35 3.85
C PRO A 145 10.10 -13.02 4.43
N ASN A 146 10.81 -14.04 4.90
CA ASN A 146 12.20 -13.89 5.34
C ASN A 146 13.12 -13.38 4.22
N LEU A 147 14.26 -12.79 4.60
CA LEU A 147 15.15 -12.14 3.63
C LEU A 147 15.62 -13.10 2.53
N SER A 148 15.95 -14.34 2.88
CA SER A 148 16.41 -15.35 1.90
C SER A 148 15.39 -15.68 0.81
N LYS A 149 14.08 -15.59 1.11
CA LYS A 149 13.01 -15.75 0.11
C LYS A 149 12.84 -14.48 -0.73
N LEU A 150 12.95 -13.31 -0.12
CA LEU A 150 12.82 -12.02 -0.82
C LEU A 150 13.91 -11.84 -1.90
N LEU A 151 15.13 -12.29 -1.62
CA LEU A 151 16.29 -12.23 -2.53
C LEU A 151 16.20 -13.19 -3.74
N LYS A 152 15.27 -14.14 -3.73
CA LYS A 152 15.12 -15.17 -4.79
C LYS A 152 13.92 -14.92 -5.71
N ARG A 153 13.19 -13.83 -5.50
CA ARG A 153 11.99 -13.49 -6.26
C ARG A 153 12.36 -12.84 -7.60
#